data_AF-A0A8U0TIJ8-F1
#
_entry.id   AF-A0A8U0TIJ8-F1
#
_cell.length_a   1.000
_cell.length_b   1.000
_cell.length_c   1.000
_cell.angle_alpha   90.00
_cell.angle_beta   90.00
_cell.angle_gamma   90.00
#
_symmetry.space_group_name_H-M   'P 1'
#
loop_
_entity.id
_entity.type
_entity.pdbx_description
1 polymer ?
#
loop_
_entity_poly.entity_id
_entity_poly.type
_entity_poly.pdbx_seq_one_letter_code
_entity_poly.pdbx_strand_id
1 'polypeptide(L)'
;MAANAGSMFQYWKHFDLQLLQRELDATATQLANRQDESEQSRKKLIDQSRDFKKNTPEDVRKQVAPLLKSFQGEIDALSKRSKEAEGSFLNVYKRLIDVPDPAPVLELGQQLQQKLQRMHDIETENLKLRETLEDYNKEFAEVKNQGESLSQTNTMAGEGRKERGVPDTVEYFL
;
A
#
# COMPACT_ATOMS: atom_id res chain seq x y z
N MET A 1 5.71 13.21 -9.65
CA MET A 1 4.35 12.71 -9.37
C MET A 1 4.44 11.77 -8.18
N ALA A 2 3.66 11.99 -7.11
CA ALA A 2 3.66 11.09 -5.96
C ALA A 2 3.00 9.77 -6.35
N ALA A 3 3.66 8.64 -6.09
CA ALA A 3 3.08 7.33 -6.31
C ALA A 3 1.85 7.18 -5.41
N ASN A 4 0.69 6.86 -5.99
CA ASN A 4 -0.51 6.58 -5.18
C ASN A 4 -0.42 5.18 -4.55
N ALA A 5 -1.18 4.95 -3.48
CA ALA A 5 -1.14 3.68 -2.73
C ALA A 5 -1.35 2.44 -3.62
N GLY A 6 -2.20 2.55 -4.66
CA GLY A 6 -2.43 1.48 -5.63
C GLY A 6 -1.19 1.13 -6.45
N SER A 7 -0.48 2.13 -6.99
CA SER A 7 0.77 1.91 -7.73
C SER A 7 1.88 1.32 -6.84
N MET A 8 1.96 1.75 -5.58
CA MET A 8 2.92 1.23 -4.61
C MET A 8 2.61 -0.23 -4.24
N PHE A 9 1.34 -0.56 -4.00
CA PHE A 9 0.91 -1.94 -3.75
C PHE A 9 1.30 -2.87 -4.90
N GLN A 10 1.00 -2.48 -6.14
CA GLN A 10 1.37 -3.28 -7.31
C GLN A 10 2.87 -3.48 -7.38
N TYR A 11 3.67 -2.43 -7.20
CA TYR A 11 5.13 -2.56 -7.19
C TYR A 11 5.61 -3.59 -6.16
N TRP A 12 5.19 -3.47 -4.90
CA TRP A 12 5.64 -4.37 -3.83
C TRP A 12 5.19 -5.81 -4.03
N LYS A 13 3.99 -6.01 -4.58
CA LYS A 13 3.51 -7.34 -4.97
C LYS A 13 4.37 -7.99 -6.05
N HIS A 14 4.81 -7.22 -7.05
CA HIS A 14 5.69 -7.75 -8.10
C HIS A 14 7.14 -7.88 -7.65
N PHE A 15 7.58 -7.03 -6.72
CA PHE A 15 8.90 -7.11 -6.12
C PHE A 15 9.10 -8.40 -5.32
N ASP A 16 8.02 -8.93 -4.72
CA ASP A 16 8.01 -10.19 -3.96
C ASP A 16 9.12 -10.24 -2.90
N LEU A 17 8.95 -9.43 -1.85
CA LEU A 17 9.91 -9.34 -0.75
C LEU A 17 10.15 -10.71 -0.11
N GLN A 18 9.13 -11.56 -0.01
CA GLN A 18 9.22 -12.89 0.57
C GLN A 18 10.13 -13.82 -0.25
N LEU A 19 10.02 -13.78 -1.58
CA LEU A 19 10.94 -14.51 -2.46
C LEU A 19 12.38 -14.03 -2.27
N LEU A 20 12.60 -12.70 -2.31
CA LEU A 20 13.93 -12.12 -2.11
C LEU A 20 14.53 -12.53 -0.75
N GLN A 21 13.74 -12.48 0.33
CA GLN A 21 14.17 -12.90 1.66
C GLN A 21 14.63 -14.37 1.68
N ARG A 22 13.88 -15.27 1.03
CA ARG A 22 14.27 -16.68 0.92
C ARG A 22 15.54 -16.90 0.10
N GLU A 23 15.73 -16.16 -0.99
CA GLU A 23 16.96 -16.22 -1.79
C GLU A 23 18.17 -15.72 -1.01
N LEU A 24 17.99 -14.66 -0.23
CA LEU A 24 19.03 -14.13 0.64
C LEU A 24 19.39 -15.11 1.77
N ASP A 25 18.41 -15.76 2.40
CA ASP A 25 18.62 -16.83 3.40
C ASP A 25 19.44 -17.99 2.84
N ALA A 26 19.06 -18.46 1.64
CA ALA A 26 19.78 -19.53 0.97
C ALA A 26 21.23 -19.13 0.68
N THR A 27 21.44 -17.90 0.22
CA THR A 27 22.77 -17.35 -0.06
C THR A 27 23.60 -17.21 1.22
N ALA A 28 23.01 -16.71 2.32
CA ALA A 28 23.68 -16.59 3.61
C ALA A 28 24.10 -17.96 4.18
N THR A 29 23.25 -18.97 4.02
CA THR A 29 23.56 -20.35 4.42
C THR A 29 24.72 -20.92 3.60
N GLN A 30 24.69 -20.75 2.28
CA GLN A 30 25.80 -21.18 1.41
C GLN A 30 27.09 -20.42 1.71
N LEU A 31 27.00 -19.16 2.11
CA LEU A 31 28.14 -18.34 2.44
C LEU A 31 28.91 -18.89 3.65
N ALA A 32 28.20 -19.33 4.69
CA ALA A 32 28.81 -19.97 5.85
C ALA A 32 29.63 -21.21 5.44
N ASN A 33 29.05 -22.08 4.60
CA ASN A 33 29.77 -23.26 4.10
C ASN A 33 31.02 -22.89 3.29
N ARG A 34 30.93 -21.86 2.43
CA ARG A 34 32.07 -21.39 1.63
C ARG A 34 33.17 -20.77 2.49
N GLN A 35 32.82 -20.08 3.57
CA GLN A 35 33.80 -19.55 4.53
C GLN A 35 34.59 -20.70 5.16
N ASP A 36 33.90 -21.74 5.66
CA ASP A 36 34.54 -22.91 6.25
C ASP A 36 35.46 -23.65 5.25
N GLU A 37 34.99 -23.86 4.01
CA GLU A 37 35.78 -24.50 2.94
C GLU A 37 37.04 -23.69 2.57
N SER A 38 36.91 -22.36 2.50
CA SER A 38 38.02 -21.45 2.20
C SER A 38 39.07 -21.47 3.32
N GLU A 39 38.63 -21.47 4.59
CA GLU A 39 39.53 -21.55 5.75
C GLU A 39 40.28 -22.88 5.80
N GLN A 40 39.60 -24.00 5.55
CA GLN A 40 40.22 -25.31 5.46
C GLN A 40 41.23 -25.39 4.30
N SER A 41 40.86 -24.89 3.12
CA SER A 41 41.73 -24.87 1.94
C SER A 41 42.98 -24.03 2.18
N ARG A 42 42.84 -22.86 2.83
CA ARG A 42 43.98 -22.01 3.20
C ARG A 42 44.90 -22.71 4.19
N LYS A 43 44.36 -23.38 5.20
CA LYS A 43 45.15 -24.16 6.17
C LYS A 43 45.94 -25.26 5.46
N LYS A 44 45.31 -26.02 4.57
CA LYS A 44 45.97 -27.07 3.76
C LYS A 44 47.12 -26.50 2.91
N LEU A 45 46.93 -25.35 2.27
CA LEU A 45 47.98 -24.69 1.48
C LEU A 45 49.19 -24.26 2.34
N ILE A 46 48.93 -23.76 3.55
CA ILE A 46 50.00 -23.39 4.50
C ILE A 46 50.80 -24.62 4.91
N ASP A 47 50.14 -25.73 5.22
CA ASP A 47 50.78 -26.97 5.61
C ASP A 47 51.61 -27.54 4.44
N GLN A 48 51.06 -27.58 3.23
CA GLN A 48 51.78 -28.00 2.01
C GLN A 48 53.00 -27.11 1.73
N SER A 49 52.89 -25.79 1.90
CA SER A 49 54.02 -24.86 1.72
C SER A 49 55.12 -25.10 2.76
N ARG A 50 54.74 -25.45 3.99
CA ARG A 50 55.69 -25.79 5.07
C ARG A 50 56.41 -27.11 4.78
N ASP A 51 55.67 -28.13 4.35
CA ASP A 51 56.24 -29.43 4.02
C ASP A 51 57.15 -29.36 2.80
N PHE A 52 56.76 -28.59 1.78
CA PHE A 52 57.65 -28.27 0.65
C PHE A 52 58.96 -27.66 1.12
N LYS A 53 58.92 -26.66 2.02
CA LYS A 53 60.13 -26.04 2.57
C LYS A 53 60.98 -26.99 3.41
N LYS A 54 60.41 -28.01 4.06
CA LYS A 54 61.18 -29.00 4.83
C LYS A 54 61.88 -30.03 3.95
N ASN A 55 61.20 -30.46 2.90
CA ASN A 55 61.62 -31.62 2.10
C ASN A 55 62.36 -31.27 0.80
N THR A 56 62.63 -29.98 0.55
CA THR A 56 63.24 -29.49 -0.69
C THR A 56 64.69 -29.01 -0.47
N PRO A 57 65.62 -29.29 -1.39
CA PRO A 57 66.99 -28.75 -1.36
C PRO A 57 67.07 -27.21 -1.22
N GLU A 58 68.16 -26.70 -0.64
CA GLU A 58 68.31 -25.27 -0.32
C GLU A 58 68.34 -24.35 -1.56
N ASP A 59 69.03 -24.77 -2.61
CA ASP A 59 69.14 -24.07 -3.89
C ASP A 59 67.77 -23.89 -4.56
N VAL A 60 66.96 -24.94 -4.61
CA VAL A 60 65.58 -24.89 -5.12
C VAL A 60 64.70 -24.01 -4.24
N ARG A 61 64.83 -24.12 -2.91
CA ARG A 61 64.08 -23.26 -1.96
C ARG A 61 64.37 -21.78 -2.19
N LYS A 62 65.63 -21.40 -2.45
CA LYS A 62 66.00 -20.00 -2.74
C LYS A 62 65.33 -19.47 -4.01
N GLN A 63 65.27 -20.29 -5.06
CA GLN A 63 64.61 -19.90 -6.32
C GLN A 63 63.09 -19.77 -6.19
N VAL A 64 62.47 -20.67 -5.43
CA VAL A 64 61.00 -20.74 -5.29
C VAL A 64 60.46 -19.79 -4.20
N ALA A 65 61.30 -19.35 -3.26
CA ALA A 65 60.87 -18.49 -2.15
C ALA A 65 60.15 -17.18 -2.56
N PRO A 66 60.64 -16.40 -3.56
CA PRO A 66 59.94 -15.21 -4.02
C PRO A 66 58.55 -15.53 -4.59
N LEU A 67 58.42 -16.64 -5.33
CA LEU A 67 57.17 -17.09 -5.91
C LEU A 67 56.15 -17.47 -4.83
N LEU A 68 56.55 -18.28 -3.83
CA LEU A 68 55.69 -18.63 -2.70
C LEU A 68 55.25 -17.40 -1.91
N LYS A 69 56.14 -16.41 -1.75
CA LYS A 69 55.79 -15.15 -1.07
C LYS A 69 54.77 -14.34 -1.86
N SER A 70 54.89 -14.29 -3.19
CA SER A 70 53.92 -13.63 -4.07
C SER A 70 52.55 -14.32 -4.02
N PHE A 71 52.51 -15.65 -4.09
CA PHE A 71 51.25 -16.41 -3.96
C PHE A 71 50.59 -16.20 -2.60
N GLN A 72 51.37 -16.21 -1.51
CA GLN A 72 50.85 -15.94 -0.18
C GLN A 72 50.23 -14.53 -0.10
N GLY A 73 50.91 -13.52 -0.65
CA GLY A 73 50.40 -12.16 -0.71
C GLY A 73 49.08 -12.04 -1.46
N GLU A 74 48.98 -12.69 -2.64
CA GLU A 74 47.74 -12.70 -3.43
C GLU A 74 46.61 -13.43 -2.71
N ILE A 75 46.89 -14.58 -2.09
CA ILE A 75 45.89 -15.33 -1.30
C ILE A 75 45.38 -14.49 -0.12
N ASP A 76 46.27 -13.78 0.58
CA ASP A 76 45.90 -12.93 1.71
C ASP A 76 45.08 -11.71 1.25
N ALA A 77 45.45 -11.08 0.13
CA ALA A 77 44.71 -9.98 -0.47
C ALA A 77 43.31 -10.43 -0.94
N LEU A 78 43.22 -11.58 -1.61
CA LEU A 78 41.95 -12.17 -2.04
C LEU A 78 41.07 -12.52 -0.83
N SER A 79 41.66 -13.14 0.20
CA SER A 79 40.95 -13.49 1.44
C SER A 79 40.39 -12.25 2.13
N LYS A 80 41.16 -11.16 2.18
CA LYS A 80 40.71 -9.88 2.74
C LYS A 80 39.53 -9.31 1.95
N ARG A 81 39.65 -9.23 0.61
CA ARG A 81 38.58 -8.73 -0.27
C ARG A 81 37.31 -9.59 -0.17
N SER A 82 37.45 -10.91 -0.06
CA SER A 82 36.32 -11.84 0.11
C SER A 82 35.60 -11.55 1.43
N LYS A 83 36.33 -11.49 2.55
CA LYS A 83 35.76 -11.19 3.88
C LYS A 83 35.05 -9.84 3.92
N GLU A 84 35.59 -8.81 3.26
CA GLU A 84 34.95 -7.49 3.16
C GLU A 84 33.65 -7.52 2.35
N ALA A 85 33.63 -8.22 1.22
CA ALA A 85 32.45 -8.39 0.38
C ALA A 85 31.35 -9.22 1.09
N GLU A 86 31.74 -10.32 1.73
CA GLU A 86 30.89 -11.17 2.55
C GLU A 86 30.29 -10.39 3.73
N GLY A 87 31.11 -9.58 4.41
CA GLY A 87 30.65 -8.72 5.50
C GLY A 87 29.63 -7.68 5.02
N SER A 88 29.85 -7.09 3.84
CA SER A 88 28.92 -6.13 3.23
C SER A 88 27.58 -6.79 2.86
N PHE A 89 27.63 -7.99 2.28
CA PHE A 89 26.44 -8.80 2.01
C PHE A 89 25.67 -9.08 3.30
N LEU A 90 26.33 -9.60 4.33
CA LEU A 90 25.68 -9.95 5.60
C LEU A 90 25.08 -8.73 6.31
N ASN A 91 25.69 -7.55 6.18
CA ASN A 91 25.13 -6.31 6.73
C ASN A 91 23.82 -5.91 6.04
N VAL A 92 23.72 -6.06 4.72
CA VAL A 92 22.47 -5.79 3.99
C VAL A 92 21.43 -6.88 4.29
N TYR A 93 21.82 -8.15 4.26
CA TYR A 93 20.97 -9.30 4.58
C TYR A 93 20.28 -9.14 5.95
N LYS A 94 21.04 -8.86 7.02
CA LYS A 94 20.50 -8.67 8.38
C LYS A 94 19.46 -7.55 8.45
N ARG A 95 19.56 -6.53 7.59
CA ARG A 95 18.60 -5.42 7.56
C ARG A 95 17.34 -5.74 6.78
N LEU A 96 17.39 -6.70 5.85
CA LEU A 96 16.28 -7.03 4.96
C LEU A 96 15.48 -8.24 5.41
N ILE A 97 16.10 -9.18 6.13
CA ILE A 97 15.46 -10.46 6.47
C ILE A 97 14.28 -10.30 7.44
N ASP A 98 14.38 -9.34 8.37
CA ASP A 98 13.36 -9.08 9.38
C ASP A 98 12.35 -8.00 8.95
N VAL A 99 12.46 -7.47 7.73
CA VAL A 99 11.56 -6.41 7.25
C VAL A 99 10.19 -7.01 6.94
N PRO A 100 9.11 -6.53 7.56
CA PRO A 100 7.77 -6.98 7.24
C PRO A 100 7.39 -6.53 5.83
N ASP A 101 6.67 -7.39 5.10
CA ASP A 101 6.15 -7.05 3.78
C ASP A 101 5.14 -5.89 3.87
N PRO A 102 5.35 -4.77 3.16
CA PRO A 102 4.42 -3.66 3.15
C PRO A 102 3.18 -3.90 2.28
N ALA A 103 3.19 -4.90 1.38
CA ALA A 103 2.09 -5.14 0.43
C ALA A 103 0.72 -5.32 1.10
N PRO A 104 0.57 -6.10 2.19
CA PRO A 104 -0.72 -6.28 2.87
C PRO A 104 -1.29 -4.96 3.44
N VAL A 105 -0.43 -4.12 4.01
CA VAL A 105 -0.86 -2.82 4.58
C VAL A 105 -1.23 -1.84 3.47
N LEU A 106 -0.49 -1.85 2.35
CA LEU A 106 -0.80 -1.03 1.18
C LEU A 106 -2.13 -1.45 0.53
N GLU A 107 -2.41 -2.75 0.45
CA GLU A 107 -3.69 -3.28 -0.04
C GLU A 107 -4.85 -2.79 0.84
N LEU A 108 -4.71 -2.91 2.17
CA LEU A 108 -5.71 -2.40 3.10
C LEU A 108 -5.93 -0.90 2.94
N GLY A 109 -4.85 -0.11 2.81
CA GLY A 109 -4.93 1.32 2.57
C GLY A 109 -5.70 1.66 1.29
N GLN A 110 -5.45 0.92 0.20
CA GLN A 110 -6.19 1.08 -1.05
C GLN A 110 -7.68 0.76 -0.89
N GLN A 111 -8.02 -0.32 -0.18
CA GLN A 111 -9.41 -0.69 0.09
C GLN A 111 -10.13 0.35 0.94
N LEU A 112 -9.47 0.90 1.97
CA LEU A 112 -10.02 1.95 2.82
C LEU A 112 -10.26 3.24 2.03
N GLN A 113 -9.33 3.63 1.15
CA GLN A 113 -9.51 4.79 0.28
C GLN A 113 -10.74 4.65 -0.63
N GLN A 114 -10.95 3.45 -1.21
CA GLN A 114 -12.15 3.18 -2.01
C GLN A 114 -13.44 3.18 -1.19
N LYS A 115 -13.40 2.74 0.07
CA LYS A 115 -14.55 2.80 0.97
C LYS A 115 -14.87 4.23 1.38
N LEU A 116 -13.85 5.05 1.65
CA LEU A 116 -14.00 6.46 2.00
C LEU A 116 -14.63 7.25 0.84
N GLN A 117 -14.19 7.01 -0.40
CA GLN A 117 -14.79 7.64 -1.57
C GLN A 117 -16.28 7.30 -1.68
N ARG A 118 -16.62 5.99 -1.58
CA ARG A 118 -18.02 5.54 -1.61
C ARG A 118 -18.86 6.14 -0.48
N MET A 119 -18.30 6.27 0.72
CA MET A 119 -18.98 6.90 1.85
C MET A 119 -19.30 8.36 1.54
N HIS A 120 -18.34 9.10 0.99
CA HIS A 120 -18.53 10.51 0.62
C HIS A 120 -19.60 10.69 -0.48
N ASP A 121 -19.60 9.79 -1.47
CA ASP A 121 -20.61 9.79 -2.54
C ASP A 121 -22.01 9.57 -1.95
N ILE A 122 -22.16 8.60 -1.03
CA ILE A 122 -23.42 8.29 -0.33
C ILE A 122 -23.86 9.45 0.57
N GLU A 123 -22.94 10.07 1.33
CA GLU A 123 -23.25 11.24 2.18
C GLU A 123 -23.77 12.41 1.35
N THR A 124 -23.15 12.66 0.19
CA THR A 124 -23.55 13.72 -0.73
C THR A 124 -24.94 13.46 -1.32
N GLU A 125 -25.22 12.21 -1.73
CA GLU A 125 -26.54 11.82 -2.22
C GLU A 125 -27.59 11.93 -1.11
N ASN A 126 -27.27 11.51 0.12
CA ASN A 126 -28.17 11.59 1.26
C ASN A 126 -28.55 13.06 1.57
N LEU A 127 -27.58 13.98 1.51
CA LEU A 127 -27.84 15.40 1.69
C LEU A 127 -28.82 15.93 0.64
N LYS A 128 -28.58 15.64 -0.65
CA LYS A 128 -29.46 16.07 -1.75
C LYS A 128 -30.88 15.51 -1.63
N LEU A 129 -31.01 14.24 -1.23
CA LEU A 129 -32.33 13.63 -1.01
C LEU A 129 -33.07 14.29 0.15
N ARG A 130 -32.36 14.65 1.23
CA ARG A 130 -32.95 15.39 2.36
C ARG A 130 -33.43 16.78 1.94
N GLU A 131 -32.61 17.52 1.19
CA GLU A 131 -32.99 18.82 0.63
C GLU A 131 -34.24 18.70 -0.26
N THR A 132 -34.25 17.72 -1.18
CA THR A 132 -35.40 17.48 -2.08
C THR A 132 -36.68 17.13 -1.31
N LEU A 133 -36.58 16.31 -0.24
CA LEU A 133 -37.72 16.00 0.62
C LEU A 133 -38.22 17.23 1.38
N GLU A 134 -37.32 18.10 1.83
CA GLU A 134 -37.71 19.34 2.50
C GLU A 134 -38.47 20.27 1.56
N ASP A 135 -38.00 20.40 0.32
CA ASP A 135 -38.66 21.19 -0.72
C ASP A 135 -40.04 20.63 -1.07
N TYR A 136 -40.16 19.31 -1.29
CA TYR A 136 -41.47 18.69 -1.53
C TYR A 136 -42.43 18.86 -0.35
N ASN A 137 -41.95 18.79 0.89
CA ASN A 137 -42.78 19.02 2.07
C ASN A 137 -43.27 20.48 2.15
N LYS A 138 -42.45 21.45 1.75
CA LYS A 138 -42.84 22.87 1.64
C LYS A 138 -43.91 23.04 0.56
N GLU A 139 -43.67 22.54 -0.64
CA GLU A 139 -44.64 22.60 -1.75
C GLU A 139 -45.97 21.93 -1.36
N PHE A 140 -45.92 20.77 -0.72
CA PHE A 140 -47.11 20.06 -0.27
C PHE A 140 -47.91 20.87 0.78
N ALA A 141 -47.22 21.51 1.72
CA ALA A 141 -47.86 22.37 2.71
C ALA A 141 -48.51 23.61 2.07
N GLU A 142 -47.85 24.22 1.09
CA GLU A 142 -48.39 25.36 0.33
C GLU A 142 -49.66 24.96 -0.44
N VAL A 143 -49.63 23.85 -1.18
CA VAL A 143 -50.79 23.34 -1.92
C VAL A 143 -51.95 23.02 -0.98
N LYS A 144 -51.68 22.40 0.17
CA LYS A 144 -52.71 22.11 1.17
C LYS A 144 -53.36 23.39 1.70
N ASN A 145 -52.56 24.39 2.06
CA ASN A 145 -53.06 25.68 2.54
C ASN A 145 -53.89 26.42 1.47
N GLN A 146 -53.48 26.33 0.20
CA GLN A 146 -54.27 26.87 -0.92
C GLN A 146 -55.62 26.14 -1.05
N GLY A 147 -55.64 24.81 -0.94
CA GLY A 147 -56.88 24.01 -0.98
C GLY A 147 -57.85 24.36 0.15
N GLU A 148 -57.34 24.53 1.37
CA GLU A 148 -58.14 24.94 2.53
C GLU A 148 -58.74 26.36 2.34
N SER A 149 -57.93 27.29 1.80
CA SER A 149 -58.38 28.66 1.49
C SER A 149 -59.48 28.70 0.41
N LEU A 150 -59.34 27.88 -0.64
CA LEU A 150 -60.36 27.74 -1.69
C LEU A 150 -61.66 27.13 -1.14
N SER A 151 -61.55 26.13 -0.26
CA SER A 151 -62.71 25.52 0.41
C SER A 151 -63.47 26.52 1.27
N GLN A 152 -62.76 27.34 2.06
CA GLN A 152 -63.38 28.40 2.87
C GLN A 152 -64.07 29.45 2.00
N THR A 153 -63.41 29.87 0.90
CA THR A 153 -63.97 30.86 -0.03
C THR A 153 -65.25 30.34 -0.71
N ASN A 154 -65.25 29.08 -1.15
CA ASN A 154 -66.44 28.44 -1.74
C ASN A 154 -67.58 28.25 -0.72
N THR A 155 -67.25 27.99 0.54
CA THR A 155 -68.26 27.88 1.62
C THR A 155 -68.93 29.22 1.87
N MET A 156 -68.16 30.30 2.02
CA MET A 156 -68.68 31.66 2.17
C MET A 156 -69.50 32.13 0.95
N ALA A 157 -69.08 31.77 -0.26
CA ALA A 157 -69.82 32.07 -1.49
C ALA A 157 -71.13 31.28 -1.63
N GLY A 158 -71.17 30.04 -1.13
CA GLY A 158 -72.37 29.20 -1.09
C GLY A 158 -73.41 29.70 -0.08
N GLU A 159 -72.97 30.20 1.07
CA GLU A 159 -73.83 30.82 2.09
C GLU A 159 -74.45 32.14 1.57
N GLY A 160 -73.65 33.01 0.92
CA GLY A 160 -74.15 34.24 0.30
C GLY A 160 -75.03 34.06 -0.95
N ARG A 161 -75.18 32.82 -1.46
CA ARG A 161 -76.15 32.47 -2.53
C ARG A 161 -77.48 32.01 -1.95
N LYS A 162 -77.50 31.36 -0.78
CA LYS A 162 -78.73 30.97 -0.08
C LYS A 162 -79.52 32.17 0.45
N GLU A 163 -78.84 33.27 0.80
CA GLU A 163 -79.50 34.51 1.26
C GLU A 163 -80.13 35.36 0.14
N ARG A 164 -79.88 35.04 -1.14
CA ARG A 164 -80.42 35.80 -2.30
C ARG A 164 -81.52 35.07 -3.08
N GLY A 165 -82.29 34.21 -2.39
CA GLY A 165 -83.56 33.69 -2.91
C GLY A 165 -84.62 34.80 -2.98
N VAL A 166 -85.11 35.08 -4.18
CA VAL A 166 -86.05 36.15 -4.58
C VAL A 166 -87.42 36.02 -3.87
N PRO A 167 -88.07 37.12 -3.44
CA PRO A 167 -89.53 37.20 -3.38
C PRO A 167 -90.09 37.93 -4.61
N ASP A 168 -91.17 37.33 -5.13
CA ASP A 168 -91.87 37.59 -6.39
C ASP A 168 -92.19 39.05 -6.73
N THR A 169 -92.12 39.34 -8.03
CA THR A 169 -92.69 40.53 -8.66
C THR A 169 -94.13 40.23 -9.07
N VAL A 170 -95.15 40.87 -8.49
CA VAL A 170 -96.47 41.04 -9.17
C VAL A 170 -97.23 42.29 -8.66
N GLU A 171 -97.36 43.28 -9.55
CA GLU A 171 -98.49 44.21 -9.85
C GLU A 171 -99.18 45.04 -8.73
N TYR A 172 -99.61 46.30 -8.93
CA TYR A 172 -100.62 46.75 -9.90
C TYR A 172 -100.58 48.26 -10.17
N PHE A 173 -100.97 48.60 -11.41
CA PHE A 173 -101.39 49.91 -11.92
C PHE A 173 -102.38 50.67 -11.01
N LEU A 174 -102.15 51.98 -10.80
CA LEU A 174 -102.95 53.11 -11.35
C LEU A 174 -102.25 54.45 -11.05
#